data_AF-A0A9Q0X5G3-F1
#
_entry.id   AF-A0A9Q0X5G3-F1
#
_cell.length_a   1.000
_cell.length_b   1.000
_cell.length_c   1.000
_cell.angle_alpha   90.00
_cell.angle_beta   90.00
_cell.angle_gamma   90.00
#
_symmetry.space_group_name_H-M   'P 1'
#
loop_
_entity.id
_entity.type
_entity.pdbx_description
1 polymer ?
#
loop_
_entity_poly.entity_id
_entity_poly.type
_entity_poly.pdbx_seq_one_letter_code
_entity_poly.pdbx_strand_id
1 'polypeptide(L)'
;MEKLSDEEIARGVQKTLAAFGDKRRVAVGSNGDDIDHLAAPVPRLSDSGPPLQLLFAGEATQDQYSTTHGAYFSGQREADRLIQHYKFAS
;
A
#
# COMPACT_ATOMS: atom_id res chain seq x y z
N MET A 1 -40.47 -0.61 -11.31
CA MET A 1 -39.02 -0.60 -11.00
C MET A 1 -38.43 -1.81 -11.71
N GLU A 2 -37.62 -1.58 -12.74
CA GLU A 2 -36.95 -2.66 -13.46
C GLU A 2 -35.91 -3.30 -12.54
N LYS A 3 -35.91 -4.62 -12.43
CA LYS A 3 -34.91 -5.33 -11.62
C LYS A 3 -33.61 -5.36 -12.42
N LEU A 4 -32.52 -4.99 -11.78
CA LEU A 4 -31.19 -5.13 -12.34
C LEU A 4 -30.93 -6.60 -12.68
N SER A 5 -30.18 -6.82 -13.76
CA SER A 5 -29.71 -8.16 -14.10
C SER A 5 -28.67 -8.66 -13.09
N ASP A 6 -28.52 -9.98 -12.98
CA ASP A 6 -27.53 -10.60 -12.11
C ASP A 6 -26.10 -10.12 -12.42
N GLU A 7 -25.81 -9.82 -13.69
CA GLU A 7 -24.53 -9.30 -14.14
C GLU A 7 -24.29 -7.85 -13.65
N GLU A 8 -25.32 -7.01 -13.66
CA GLU A 8 -25.24 -5.65 -13.14
C GLU A 8 -25.09 -5.63 -11.62
N ILE A 9 -25.76 -6.56 -10.93
CA ILE A 9 -25.61 -6.77 -9.49
C ILE A 9 -24.18 -7.23 -9.17
N ALA A 10 -23.67 -8.23 -9.89
CA ALA A 10 -22.31 -8.74 -9.70
C ALA A 10 -21.25 -7.65 -9.97
N ARG A 11 -21.43 -6.86 -11.03
CA ARG A 11 -20.55 -5.72 -11.35
C ARG A 11 -20.60 -4.65 -10.25
N GLY A 12 -21.79 -4.35 -9.73
CA GLY A 12 -21.97 -3.42 -8.62
C GLY A 12 -21.25 -3.90 -7.36
N VAL A 13 -21.41 -5.17 -7.00
CA VAL A 13 -20.74 -5.80 -5.85
C VAL A 13 -19.22 -5.78 -6.03
N GLN A 14 -18.70 -6.15 -7.20
CA GLN A 14 -17.27 -6.09 -7.48
C GLN A 14 -16.71 -4.66 -7.39
N LYS A 15 -17.45 -3.67 -7.89
CA LYS A 15 -17.04 -2.27 -7.84
C LYS A 15 -17.05 -1.72 -6.41
N THR A 16 -18.06 -2.10 -5.61
CA THR A 16 -18.11 -1.76 -4.18
C THR A 16 -16.99 -2.43 -3.40
N LEU A 17 -16.69 -3.70 -3.66
CA LEU A 17 -15.57 -4.41 -3.01
C LEU A 17 -14.21 -3.79 -3.37
N ALA A 18 -14.02 -3.37 -4.63
CA ALA A 18 -12.82 -2.65 -5.06
C ALA A 18 -12.71 -1.25 -4.41
N ALA A 19 -13.83 -0.58 -4.13
CA ALA A 19 -13.86 0.73 -3.49
C ALA A 19 -13.77 0.66 -1.95
N PHE A 20 -14.27 -0.43 -1.34
CA PHE A 20 -14.34 -0.63 0.11
C PHE A 20 -13.60 -1.91 0.52
N GLY A 21 -12.27 -1.85 0.46
CA GLY A 21 -11.45 -2.65 1.37
C GLY A 21 -11.22 -4.13 1.02
N ASP A 22 -11.49 -4.58 -0.20
CA ASP A 22 -10.89 -5.85 -0.64
C ASP A 22 -9.40 -5.64 -0.93
N LYS A 23 -8.58 -5.92 0.09
CA LYS A 23 -7.11 -5.84 0.08
C LYS A 23 -6.44 -6.81 -0.92
N ARG A 24 -7.23 -7.66 -1.61
CA ARG A 24 -6.74 -8.80 -2.40
C ARG A 24 -6.63 -8.55 -3.91
N ARG A 25 -6.73 -7.32 -4.38
CA ARG A 25 -6.59 -7.06 -5.82
C ARG A 25 -5.70 -5.87 -6.11
N VAL A 26 -4.58 -6.15 -6.76
CA VAL A 26 -3.97 -5.21 -7.71
C VAL A 26 -5.10 -4.86 -8.70
N ALA A 27 -5.49 -3.60 -8.76
CA ALA A 27 -6.52 -3.16 -9.69
C ALA A 27 -6.10 -3.53 -11.13
N VAL A 28 -7.05 -3.84 -12.02
CA VAL A 28 -6.73 -4.14 -13.42
C VAL A 28 -6.02 -2.90 -14.01
N GLY A 29 -4.74 -3.04 -14.36
CA GLY A 29 -3.88 -1.95 -14.84
C GLY A 29 -2.86 -1.40 -13.84
N SER A 30 -2.87 -1.89 -12.60
CA SER A 30 -1.86 -1.58 -11.57
C SER A 30 -0.70 -2.57 -11.69
N ASN A 31 0.53 -2.11 -11.41
CA ASN A 31 1.75 -2.90 -11.55
C ASN A 31 2.56 -2.87 -10.23
N GLY A 32 3.67 -3.61 -10.18
CA GLY A 32 4.53 -3.64 -8.98
C GLY A 32 5.09 -2.26 -8.59
N ASP A 33 5.23 -1.34 -9.55
CA ASP A 33 5.76 0.01 -9.30
C ASP A 33 4.82 0.83 -8.40
N ASP A 34 3.51 0.54 -8.41
CA ASP A 34 2.56 1.19 -7.50
C ASP A 34 2.89 0.90 -6.03
N ILE A 35 3.48 -0.27 -5.73
CA ILE A 35 3.92 -0.65 -4.38
C ILE A 35 5.10 0.20 -3.97
N ASP A 36 6.07 0.36 -4.86
CA ASP A 36 7.25 1.19 -4.62
C ASP A 36 6.85 2.65 -4.40
N HIS A 37 5.86 3.14 -5.15
CA HIS A 37 5.27 4.45 -4.94
C HIS A 37 4.58 4.58 -3.58
N LEU A 38 3.81 3.57 -3.16
CA LEU A 38 3.17 3.56 -1.84
C LEU A 38 4.17 3.42 -0.69
N ALA A 39 5.30 2.73 -0.91
CA ALA A 39 6.37 2.56 0.07
C ALA A 39 7.35 3.74 0.13
N ALA A 40 7.23 4.70 -0.79
CA ALA A 40 8.12 5.86 -0.84
C ALA A 40 7.80 6.85 0.30
N PRO A 41 8.80 7.33 1.05
CA PRO A 41 8.59 8.33 2.09
C PRO A 41 8.25 9.71 1.47
N VAL A 42 7.64 10.57 2.29
CA VAL A 42 7.35 11.96 1.94
C VAL A 42 8.01 12.90 2.98
N PRO A 43 8.87 13.86 2.57
CA PRO A 43 9.42 14.06 1.23
C PRO A 43 10.27 12.85 0.79
N ARG A 44 10.43 12.64 -0.53
CA ARG A 44 11.35 11.61 -1.03
C ARG A 44 12.78 11.97 -0.63
N LEU A 45 13.65 10.98 -0.59
CA LEU A 45 15.07 11.17 -0.24
C LEU A 45 15.80 12.15 -1.18
N SER A 46 15.32 12.31 -2.42
CA SER A 46 15.84 13.26 -3.40
C SER A 46 15.27 14.67 -3.28
N ASP A 47 14.19 14.84 -2.52
CA ASP A 47 13.48 16.11 -2.43
C ASP A 47 14.19 17.05 -1.44
N SER A 48 14.02 18.36 -1.60
CA SER A 48 14.59 19.35 -0.67
C SER A 48 13.81 19.36 0.65
N GLY A 49 14.51 19.22 1.77
CA GLY A 49 13.92 19.29 3.11
C GLY A 49 14.48 18.22 4.05
N PRO A 50 14.05 18.22 5.32
CA PRO A 50 14.39 17.12 6.21
C PRO A 50 13.74 15.84 5.66
N PRO A 51 14.51 14.76 5.43
CA PRO A 51 13.98 13.52 4.87
C PRO A 51 13.16 12.76 5.93
N LEU A 52 12.46 11.70 5.48
CA LEU A 52 11.76 10.74 6.36
C LEU A 52 10.77 11.36 7.36
N GLN A 53 10.04 12.40 6.95
CA GLN A 53 9.02 13.04 7.81
C GLN A 53 7.75 12.19 7.91
N LEU A 54 7.42 11.49 6.82
CA LEU A 54 6.32 10.55 6.75
C LEU A 54 6.79 9.29 6.02
N LEU A 55 6.60 8.13 6.65
CA LEU A 55 6.89 6.81 6.08
C LEU A 55 5.61 5.99 6.04
N PHE A 56 5.56 5.05 5.11
CA PHE A 56 4.40 4.19 4.88
C PHE A 56 4.79 2.73 5.06
N ALA A 57 4.03 2.04 5.91
CA ALA A 57 4.14 0.62 6.17
C ALA A 57 2.76 -0.03 6.10
N GLY A 58 2.73 -1.36 6.10
CA GLY A 58 1.51 -2.14 5.98
C GLY A 58 1.46 -2.94 4.68
N GLU A 59 0.53 -3.88 4.61
CA GLU A 59 0.44 -4.89 3.55
C GLU A 59 0.33 -4.34 2.12
N ALA A 60 -0.15 -3.09 1.96
CA ALA A 60 -0.27 -2.42 0.66
C ALA A 60 1.06 -1.85 0.14
N THR A 61 2.10 -1.84 0.98
CA THR A 61 3.42 -1.27 0.68
C THR A 61 4.50 -2.35 0.47
N GLN A 62 4.09 -3.61 0.26
CA GLN A 62 4.97 -4.78 0.11
C GLN A 62 4.36 -5.79 -0.86
N ASP A 63 5.18 -6.37 -1.74
CA ASP A 63 4.79 -7.34 -2.80
C ASP A 63 3.95 -8.54 -2.30
N GLN A 64 4.01 -8.87 -1.01
CA GLN A 64 3.12 -9.83 -0.36
C GLN A 64 1.81 -9.19 0.13
N TYR A 65 0.99 -8.73 -0.81
CA TYR A 65 -0.31 -8.11 -0.54
C TYR A 65 -1.23 -8.97 0.34
N SER A 66 -2.00 -8.30 1.20
CA SER A 66 -3.06 -8.89 2.04
C SER A 66 -2.61 -10.01 3.00
N THR A 67 -1.32 -10.07 3.34
CA THR A 67 -0.80 -11.00 4.34
C THR A 67 -0.30 -10.26 5.58
N THR A 68 -0.49 -10.86 6.75
CA THR A 68 0.13 -10.40 8.01
C THR A 68 1.66 -10.33 7.89
N HIS A 69 2.26 -11.22 7.10
CA HIS A 69 3.70 -11.21 6.82
C HIS A 69 4.13 -9.96 6.03
N GLY A 70 3.36 -9.52 5.03
CA GLY A 70 3.64 -8.28 4.30
C GLY A 70 3.58 -7.04 5.18
N ALA A 71 2.61 -6.97 6.11
CA ALA A 71 2.54 -5.91 7.10
C ALA A 71 3.73 -5.94 8.09
N TYR A 72 4.16 -7.12 8.51
CA TYR A 72 5.31 -7.29 9.39
C TYR A 72 6.62 -6.83 8.73
N PHE A 73 6.92 -7.34 7.52
CA PHE A 73 8.17 -7.01 6.83
C PHE A 73 8.23 -5.54 6.39
N SER A 74 7.11 -4.95 5.94
CA SER A 74 7.08 -3.50 5.67
C SER A 74 7.29 -2.67 6.93
N GLY A 75 6.75 -3.10 8.09
CA GLY A 75 7.02 -2.46 9.38
C GLY A 75 8.50 -2.49 9.76
N GLN A 76 9.16 -3.64 9.62
CA GLN A 76 10.61 -3.76 9.84
C GLN A 76 11.40 -2.84 8.91
N ARG A 77 11.05 -2.82 7.62
CA ARG A 77 11.70 -1.96 6.62
C ARG A 77 11.66 -0.48 6.99
N GLU A 78 10.51 0.05 7.42
CA GLU A 78 10.41 1.46 7.81
C GLU A 78 11.11 1.74 9.16
N ALA A 79 11.11 0.78 10.09
CA ALA A 79 11.87 0.90 11.32
C ALA A 79 13.38 0.98 11.07
N ASP A 80 13.90 0.13 10.17
CA ASP A 80 15.32 0.14 9.79
C ASP A 80 15.71 1.46 9.13
N ARG A 81 14.84 2.04 8.27
CA ARG A 81 15.06 3.37 7.68
C ARG A 81 15.22 4.44 8.75
N LEU A 82 14.37 4.42 9.79
CA LEU A 82 14.46 5.36 10.91
C LEU A 82 15.74 5.16 11.73
N ILE A 83 16.08 3.91 12.07
CA ILE A 83 17.28 3.59 12.85
C ILE A 83 18.55 4.05 12.12
N GLN A 84 18.65 3.76 10.82
CA GLN A 84 19.79 4.17 9.99
C GLN A 84 19.89 5.70 9.89
N HIS A 85 18.76 6.39 9.71
CA HIS A 85 18.74 7.84 9.56
C HIS A 85 19.14 8.58 10.84
N TYR A 86 18.57 8.18 11.98
CA TYR A 86 18.84 8.80 13.27
C TYR A 86 20.04 8.21 14.00
N LYS A 87 20.74 7.25 13.39
CA LYS A 87 21.92 6.56 13.93
C LYS A 87 21.67 5.98 15.34
N PHE A 88 20.52 5.34 15.54
CA PHE A 88 20.25 4.61 16.79
C PHE A 88 21.06 3.30 16.93
N ALA A 89 21.94 3.00 15.97
CA ALA A 89 22.88 1.90 16.07
C ALA A 89 24.05 2.29 17.01
N SER A 90 24.11 1.61 18.16
CA SER A 90 25.25 1.58 19.08
C SER A 90 26.49 0.96 18.43
#